data_AF-A0A263DN21-F1
#
_entry.id   AF-A0A263DN21-F1
#
_cell.length_a   1.000
_cell.length_b   1.000
_cell.length_c   1.000
_cell.angle_alpha   90.00
_cell.angle_beta   90.00
_cell.angle_gamma   90.00
#
_symmetry.space_group_name_H-M   'P 1'
#
loop_
_entity.id
_entity.type
_entity.pdbx_description
1 polymer ?
#
loop_
_entity_poly.entity_id
_entity_poly.type
_entity_poly.pdbx_seq_one_letter_code
_entity_poly.pdbx_strand_id
1 'polypeptide(L)'
;MTERPDQLAEVWGDVVDVVHLRWSVVLGCALGLPSYLLAALFFGQFAPPQLAKTYALLVGLVACLVAGAICARLFAPKRALVEEPTDDGAREEAIRELIAESGELGSIDDLPEATRQELRDLAIEDLFTGPPDQDAAAPAPQVPDQEAVRR
;
A
#
# COMPACT_ATOMS: atom_id res chain seq x y z
N MET A 1 24.60 3.10 -4.53
CA MET A 1 24.09 2.52 -3.27
C MET A 1 23.45 1.20 -3.69
N THR A 2 24.10 0.10 -3.37
CA THR A 2 23.82 -1.22 -3.98
C THR A 2 22.55 -1.81 -3.39
N GLU A 3 21.45 -1.79 -4.15
CA GLU A 3 20.22 -2.52 -3.84
C GLU A 3 20.54 -4.02 -3.90
N ARG A 4 20.43 -4.72 -2.76
CA ARG A 4 20.60 -6.18 -2.72
C ARG A 4 19.22 -6.83 -2.88
N PRO A 5 19.01 -7.70 -3.87
CA PRO A 5 17.71 -8.31 -4.16
C PRO A 5 17.16 -9.20 -3.03
N ASP A 6 17.98 -9.62 -2.08
CA ASP A 6 17.60 -10.54 -1.00
C ASP A 6 16.91 -9.86 0.21
N GLN A 7 16.45 -8.61 0.09
CA GLN A 7 15.90 -7.84 1.22
C GLN A 7 14.40 -7.55 1.16
N LEU A 8 13.71 -7.91 0.09
CA LEU A 8 12.28 -7.68 -0.06
C LEU A 8 11.53 -8.99 0.21
N ALA A 9 10.54 -8.94 1.10
CA ALA A 9 9.65 -10.07 1.40
C ALA A 9 8.19 -9.64 1.21
N GLU A 10 7.39 -10.51 0.60
CA GLU A 10 5.95 -10.31 0.51
C GLU A 10 5.29 -10.71 1.82
N VAL A 11 4.61 -9.75 2.46
CA VAL A 11 3.95 -9.92 3.74
C VAL A 11 2.55 -9.35 3.59
N TRP A 12 1.52 -10.21 3.69
CA TRP A 12 0.12 -9.81 3.54
C TRP A 12 -0.18 -9.06 2.22
N GLY A 13 0.42 -9.50 1.11
CA GLY A 13 0.23 -8.89 -0.21
C GLY A 13 0.93 -7.54 -0.41
N ASP A 14 1.77 -7.12 0.54
CA ASP A 14 2.63 -5.93 0.41
C ASP A 14 4.11 -6.33 0.43
N VAL A 15 4.93 -5.62 -0.34
CA VAL A 15 6.37 -5.90 -0.45
C VAL A 15 7.10 -5.04 0.58
N VAL A 16 7.63 -5.69 1.62
CA VAL A 16 8.31 -5.02 2.73
C VAL A 16 9.79 -5.38 2.77
N ASP A 17 10.61 -4.44 3.21
CA ASP A 17 12.03 -4.67 3.45
C ASP A 17 12.23 -5.43 4.79
N VAL A 18 12.82 -6.62 4.72
CA VAL A 18 13.04 -7.53 5.84
C VAL A 18 13.91 -6.91 6.94
N VAL A 19 14.86 -6.04 6.60
CA VAL A 19 15.71 -5.36 7.59
C VAL A 19 14.91 -4.35 8.38
N HIS A 20 14.09 -3.55 7.71
CA HIS A 20 13.25 -2.53 8.36
C HIS A 20 12.15 -3.20 9.19
N LEU A 21 11.59 -4.31 8.71
CA LEU A 21 10.65 -5.15 9.46
C LEU A 21 11.28 -5.72 10.73
N ARG A 22 12.51 -6.25 10.64
CA ARG A 22 13.21 -6.77 11.83
C ARG A 22 13.46 -5.65 12.85
N TRP A 23 13.88 -4.48 12.39
CA TRP A 23 14.09 -3.32 13.28
C TRP A 23 12.79 -2.84 13.92
N SER A 24 11.66 -2.84 13.21
CA SER A 24 10.36 -2.44 13.78
C SER A 24 9.91 -3.38 14.89
N VAL A 25 10.05 -4.70 14.70
CA VAL A 25 9.73 -5.72 15.72
C VAL A 25 10.62 -5.56 16.95
N VAL A 26 11.94 -5.39 16.75
CA VAL A 26 12.89 -5.17 17.85
C VAL A 26 12.54 -3.91 18.62
N LEU A 27 12.23 -2.81 17.93
CA LEU A 27 11.86 -1.55 18.57
C LEU A 27 10.55 -1.69 19.37
N GLY A 28 9.55 -2.38 18.83
CA GLY A 28 8.30 -2.68 19.52
C GLY A 28 8.51 -3.47 20.82
N CYS A 29 9.30 -4.56 20.76
CA CYS A 29 9.64 -5.35 21.95
C CYS A 29 10.47 -4.54 22.96
N ALA A 30 11.42 -3.75 22.48
CA ALA A 30 12.32 -2.94 23.30
C ALA A 30 11.63 -1.74 23.96
N LEU A 31 10.49 -1.28 23.45
CA LEU A 31 9.68 -0.24 24.10
C LEU A 31 8.57 -0.84 24.98
N GLY A 32 7.85 -1.85 24.47
CA GLY A 32 6.65 -2.38 25.12
C GLY A 32 6.91 -3.17 26.41
N LEU A 33 7.89 -4.10 26.41
CA LEU A 33 8.20 -4.88 27.63
C LEU A 33 8.73 -4.00 28.78
N PRO A 34 9.75 -3.16 28.56
CA PRO A 34 10.27 -2.35 29.66
C PRO A 34 9.27 -1.30 30.12
N SER A 35 8.45 -0.70 29.24
CA SER A 35 7.43 0.26 29.68
C SER A 35 6.40 -0.41 30.60
N TYR A 36 5.96 -1.63 30.28
CA TYR A 36 5.07 -2.41 31.13
C TYR A 36 5.71 -2.72 32.49
N LEU A 37 6.95 -3.22 32.49
CA LEU A 37 7.66 -3.57 33.72
C LEU A 37 7.87 -2.34 34.62
N LEU A 38 8.30 -1.22 34.04
CA LEU A 38 8.52 0.03 34.77
C LEU A 38 7.20 0.56 35.35
N ALA A 39 6.12 0.51 34.57
CA ALA A 39 4.80 0.91 35.02
C ALA A 39 4.27 -0.01 36.13
N ALA A 40 4.47 -1.32 36.03
CA ALA A 40 4.06 -2.28 37.06
C ALA A 40 4.79 -2.04 38.39
N LEU A 41 6.10 -1.75 38.33
CA LEU A 41 6.89 -1.39 39.50
C LEU A 41 6.42 -0.07 40.12
N PHE A 42 6.18 0.94 39.28
CA PHE A 42 5.72 2.25 39.72
C PHE A 42 4.33 2.20 40.36
N PHE A 43 3.34 1.61 39.70
CA PHE A 43 1.99 1.51 40.24
C PHE A 43 1.89 0.54 41.43
N GLY A 44 2.76 -0.46 41.49
CA GLY A 44 2.85 -1.38 42.63
C GLY A 44 3.21 -0.68 43.96
N GLN A 45 3.75 0.54 43.91
CA GLN A 45 4.05 1.33 45.11
C GLN A 45 2.83 2.03 45.72
N PHE A 46 1.78 2.28 44.93
CA PHE A 46 0.66 3.14 45.33
C PHE A 46 -0.72 2.51 45.16
N ALA A 47 -0.85 1.41 44.43
CA ALA A 47 -2.13 0.79 44.09
C ALA A 47 -2.19 -0.70 44.49
N PRO A 48 -3.41 -1.25 44.70
CA PRO A 48 -3.60 -2.69 44.88
C PRO A 48 -3.05 -3.48 43.68
N PRO A 49 -2.57 -4.71 43.89
CA PRO A 49 -1.85 -5.48 42.86
C PRO A 49 -2.67 -5.69 41.58
N GLN A 50 -3.99 -5.91 41.72
CA GLN A 50 -4.90 -6.08 40.58
C GLN A 50 -4.99 -4.79 39.73
N LEU A 51 -5.11 -3.63 40.39
CA LEU A 51 -5.27 -2.33 39.74
C LEU A 51 -3.95 -1.87 39.11
N ALA A 52 -2.83 -2.06 39.81
CA ALA A 52 -1.50 -1.74 39.34
C ALA A 52 -1.16 -2.48 38.03
N LYS A 53 -1.50 -3.77 37.95
CA LYS A 53 -1.29 -4.57 36.73
C LYS A 53 -2.13 -4.07 35.56
N THR A 54 -3.40 -3.72 35.79
CA THR A 54 -4.27 -3.18 34.74
C THR A 54 -3.75 -1.84 34.21
N TYR A 55 -3.31 -0.93 35.08
CA TYR A 55 -2.70 0.34 34.63
C TYR A 55 -1.36 0.13 33.92
N ALA A 56 -0.54 -0.81 34.37
CA ALA A 56 0.70 -1.15 33.68
C ALA A 56 0.45 -1.69 32.26
N LEU A 57 -0.59 -2.50 32.06
CA LEU A 57 -0.99 -2.96 30.72
C LEU A 57 -1.41 -1.80 29.81
N LEU A 58 -2.15 -0.82 30.33
CA LEU A 58 -2.51 0.38 29.56
C LEU A 58 -1.27 1.17 29.14
N VAL A 59 -0.30 1.35 30.05
CA VAL A 59 0.97 2.01 29.72
C VAL A 59 1.76 1.23 28.68
N GLY A 60 1.80 -0.10 28.79
CA GLY A 60 2.40 -0.98 27.77
C GLY A 60 1.77 -0.82 26.39
N LEU A 61 0.43 -0.75 26.32
CA LEU A 61 -0.29 -0.52 25.07
C LEU A 61 0.05 0.84 24.44
N VAL A 62 0.05 1.91 25.25
CA VAL A 62 0.43 3.25 24.79
C VAL A 62 1.86 3.25 24.25
N ALA A 63 2.80 2.59 24.92
CA ALA A 63 4.17 2.46 24.44
C ALA A 63 4.27 1.72 23.10
N CYS A 64 3.50 0.65 22.91
CA CYS A 64 3.41 -0.03 21.61
C CYS A 64 2.89 0.89 20.50
N LEU A 65 1.86 1.71 20.78
CA LEU A 65 1.34 2.68 19.80
C LEU A 65 2.39 3.74 19.43
N VAL A 66 3.12 4.25 20.42
CA VAL A 66 4.22 5.19 20.19
C VAL A 66 5.34 4.54 19.37
N ALA A 67 5.70 3.30 19.68
CA ALA A 67 6.68 2.54 18.88
C ALA A 67 6.20 2.38 17.42
N GLY A 68 4.93 2.04 17.21
CA GLY A 68 4.32 1.97 15.88
C GLY A 68 4.38 3.31 15.13
N ALA A 69 4.07 4.41 15.81
CA ALA A 69 4.16 5.75 15.23
C ALA A 69 5.60 6.15 14.87
N ILE A 70 6.57 5.77 15.70
CA ILE A 70 8.01 5.97 15.43
C ILE A 70 8.42 5.15 14.21
N CYS A 71 8.05 3.87 14.16
CA CYS A 71 8.31 3.00 13.01
C CYS A 71 7.70 3.57 11.72
N ALA A 72 6.45 4.05 11.76
CA ALA A 72 5.79 4.65 10.62
C ALA A 72 6.47 5.93 10.12
N ARG A 73 7.08 6.72 11.02
CA ARG A 73 7.86 7.90 10.63
C ARG A 73 9.25 7.56 10.11
N LEU A 74 9.92 6.56 10.70
CA LEU A 74 11.27 6.16 10.32
C LEU A 74 11.28 5.39 9.00
N PHE A 75 10.22 4.63 8.74
CA PHE A 75 10.04 3.81 7.55
C PHE A 75 8.92 4.40 6.69
N ALA A 76 9.15 5.61 6.18
CA ALA A 76 8.19 6.27 5.30
C ALA A 76 7.84 5.36 4.11
N PRO A 77 6.57 5.31 3.66
CA PRO A 77 6.13 4.44 2.57
C PRO A 77 6.93 4.78 1.30
N LYS A 78 7.85 3.88 0.92
CA LYS A 78 8.73 4.02 -0.25
C LYS A 78 8.05 3.62 -1.56
N ARG A 79 6.71 3.59 -1.63
CA ARG A 79 5.98 3.31 -2.88
C ARG A 79 6.20 4.47 -3.85
N ALA A 80 7.31 4.44 -4.58
CA ALA A 80 7.31 4.94 -5.93
C ALA A 80 6.48 3.93 -6.72
N LEU A 81 5.18 4.24 -6.90
CA LEU A 81 4.38 3.58 -7.93
C LEU A 81 4.96 4.08 -9.25
N VAL A 82 6.05 3.46 -9.68
CA VAL A 82 6.54 3.63 -11.04
C VAL A 82 5.59 2.78 -11.85
N GLU A 83 4.46 3.37 -12.24
CA GLU A 83 3.83 2.98 -13.50
C GLU A 83 4.91 3.27 -14.55
N GLU A 84 5.76 2.28 -14.84
CA GLU A 84 6.48 2.34 -16.10
C GLU A 84 5.38 2.53 -17.14
N PRO A 85 5.41 3.62 -17.94
CA PRO A 85 4.49 3.74 -19.05
C PRO A 85 4.74 2.50 -19.88
N THR A 86 3.84 1.53 -19.78
CA THR A 86 3.90 0.37 -20.65
C THR A 86 3.79 0.97 -22.02
N ASP A 87 4.86 0.86 -22.79
CA ASP A 87 4.89 1.26 -24.20
C ASP A 87 3.58 0.78 -24.81
N ASP A 88 2.74 1.69 -25.31
CA ASP A 88 1.37 1.38 -25.71
C ASP A 88 1.34 0.18 -26.67
N GLY A 89 2.42 0.01 -27.46
CA GLY A 89 2.65 -1.14 -28.32
C GLY A 89 2.81 -2.49 -27.60
N ALA A 90 3.50 -2.54 -26.46
CA ALA A 90 3.64 -3.78 -25.66
C ALA A 90 2.32 -4.20 -25.02
N ARG A 91 1.49 -3.23 -24.62
CA ARG A 91 0.14 -3.47 -24.12
C ARG A 91 -0.77 -4.01 -25.22
N GLU A 92 -0.75 -3.39 -26.40
CA GLU A 92 -1.51 -3.85 -27.56
C GLU A 92 -1.11 -5.26 -28.03
N GLU A 93 0.19 -5.57 -28.00
CA GLU A 93 0.69 -6.90 -28.36
C GLU A 93 0.23 -7.97 -27.39
N ALA A 94 0.29 -7.70 -26.07
CA ALA A 94 -0.24 -8.62 -25.05
C ALA A 94 -1.77 -8.82 -25.17
N ILE A 95 -2.52 -7.75 -25.47
CA ILE A 95 -3.97 -7.85 -25.72
C ILE A 95 -4.23 -8.72 -26.95
N ARG A 96 -3.45 -8.56 -28.01
CA ARG A 96 -3.59 -9.36 -29.24
C ARG A 96 -3.26 -10.83 -29.02
N GLU A 97 -2.24 -11.13 -28.21
CA GLU A 97 -1.89 -12.49 -27.80
C GLU A 97 -3.02 -13.13 -26.98
N LEU A 98 -3.59 -12.39 -26.01
CA LEU A 98 -4.75 -12.85 -25.24
C LEU A 98 -5.98 -13.13 -26.10
N ILE A 99 -6.27 -12.28 -27.09
CA ILE A 99 -7.35 -12.52 -28.08
C ILE A 99 -7.05 -13.77 -28.91
N ALA A 100 -5.79 -13.99 -29.30
CA ALA A 100 -5.41 -15.15 -30.07
C ALA A 100 -5.58 -16.47 -29.28
N GLU A 101 -5.38 -16.46 -27.96
CA GLU A 101 -5.53 -17.63 -27.09
C GLU A 101 -6.98 -17.87 -26.64
N SER A 102 -7.71 -16.80 -26.28
CA SER A 102 -9.04 -16.89 -25.65
C SER A 102 -10.21 -16.69 -26.62
N GLY A 103 -9.94 -16.27 -27.85
CA GLY A 103 -10.95 -15.93 -28.85
C GLY A 103 -11.34 -14.45 -28.79
N GLU A 104 -12.57 -14.13 -29.19
CA GLU A 104 -13.05 -12.75 -29.24
C GLU A 104 -13.40 -12.23 -27.82
N LEU A 105 -13.09 -10.96 -27.54
CA LEU A 105 -13.39 -10.31 -26.25
C LEU A 105 -14.92 -10.12 -26.00
N GLY A 106 -15.75 -10.35 -27.01
CA GLY A 106 -17.20 -10.14 -26.98
C GLY A 106 -17.60 -8.66 -26.94
N SER A 107 -18.86 -8.35 -27.26
CA SER A 107 -19.40 -7.00 -27.11
C SER A 107 -20.13 -6.84 -25.78
N ILE A 108 -20.19 -5.62 -25.24
CA ILE A 108 -21.13 -5.27 -24.15
C ILE A 108 -22.56 -5.63 -24.54
N ASP A 109 -22.87 -5.56 -25.83
CA ASP A 109 -24.19 -5.88 -26.33
C ASP A 109 -24.58 -7.35 -26.14
N ASP A 110 -23.60 -8.23 -25.99
CA ASP A 110 -23.79 -9.65 -25.73
C ASP A 110 -23.98 -9.98 -24.23
N LEU A 111 -23.82 -9.00 -23.34
CA LEU A 111 -24.02 -9.21 -21.90
C LEU A 111 -25.51 -9.29 -21.53
N PRO A 112 -25.90 -10.18 -20.57
CA PRO A 112 -27.25 -10.23 -20.04
C PRO A 112 -27.71 -8.87 -19.48
N GLU A 113 -29.00 -8.56 -19.61
CA GLU A 113 -29.57 -7.27 -19.20
C GLU A 113 -29.30 -6.95 -17.72
N ALA A 114 -29.30 -7.97 -16.85
CA ALA A 114 -28.95 -7.84 -15.44
C ALA A 114 -27.52 -7.34 -15.22
N THR A 115 -26.55 -7.85 -15.98
CA THR A 115 -25.14 -7.42 -15.86
C THR A 115 -24.92 -6.03 -16.44
N ARG A 116 -25.64 -5.67 -17.51
CA ARG A 116 -25.62 -4.29 -18.05
C ARG A 116 -26.20 -3.28 -17.05
N GLN A 117 -27.21 -3.70 -16.28
CA GLN A 117 -27.75 -2.89 -15.17
C GLN A 117 -26.69 -2.65 -14.08
N GLU A 118 -25.93 -3.67 -13.69
CA GLU A 118 -24.86 -3.52 -12.69
C GLU A 118 -23.75 -2.57 -13.17
N LEU A 119 -23.36 -2.65 -14.45
CA LEU A 119 -22.38 -1.72 -15.04
C LEU A 119 -22.88 -0.27 -15.04
N ARG A 120 -24.17 -0.05 -15.28
CA ARG A 120 -24.82 1.27 -15.16
C ARG A 120 -24.85 1.77 -13.73
N ASP A 121 -25.23 0.92 -12.79
CA ASP A 121 -25.31 1.27 -11.37
C ASP A 121 -23.94 1.64 -10.79
N LEU A 122 -22.87 1.05 -11.32
CA LEU A 122 -21.47 1.37 -11.00
C LEU A 122 -20.90 2.54 -11.82
N ALA A 123 -21.65 3.09 -12.77
CA ALA A 123 -21.23 4.16 -13.70
C ALA A 123 -19.94 3.83 -14.48
N ILE A 124 -19.75 2.57 -14.85
CA ILE A 124 -18.57 2.08 -15.60
C ILE A 124 -18.90 1.63 -17.02
N GLU A 125 -20.18 1.65 -17.43
CA GLU A 125 -20.61 1.25 -18.79
C GLU A 125 -19.90 2.06 -19.90
N ASP A 126 -19.66 3.36 -19.66
CA ASP A 126 -18.98 4.24 -20.61
C ASP A 126 -17.51 3.84 -20.85
N LEU A 127 -16.84 3.22 -19.87
CA LEU A 127 -15.45 2.75 -19.98
C LEU A 127 -15.28 1.61 -20.97
N PHE A 128 -16.37 0.89 -21.25
CA PHE A 128 -16.36 -0.23 -22.18
C PHE A 128 -17.01 0.16 -23.53
N THR A 129 -17.84 1.21 -23.56
CA THR A 129 -18.61 1.64 -24.75
C THR A 129 -17.87 2.67 -25.62
N GLY A 130 -16.77 3.26 -25.10
CA GLY A 130 -15.95 4.21 -25.83
C GLY A 130 -15.22 3.60 -27.04
N PRO A 131 -15.02 4.35 -28.15
CA PRO A 131 -14.11 3.92 -29.21
C PRO A 131 -12.73 3.65 -28.63
N PRO A 132 -11.97 2.65 -29.13
CA PRO A 132 -10.65 2.29 -28.59
C PRO A 132 -9.56 3.39 -28.65
N ASP A 133 -9.89 4.63 -29.04
CA ASP A 133 -8.94 5.72 -29.28
C ASP A 133 -9.46 7.10 -28.84
N GLN A 134 -9.81 7.33 -27.56
CA GLN A 134 -10.06 8.72 -27.09
C GLN A 134 -9.52 9.10 -25.70
N ASP A 135 -8.76 8.23 -25.01
CA ASP A 135 -7.92 8.67 -23.87
C ASP A 135 -6.53 9.17 -24.29
N ALA A 136 -6.19 9.07 -25.58
CA ALA A 136 -4.93 9.55 -26.16
C ALA A 136 -4.80 11.09 -26.26
N ALA A 137 -5.80 11.88 -25.81
CA ALA A 137 -5.81 13.32 -26.03
C ALA A 137 -6.37 14.17 -24.87
N ALA A 138 -6.32 13.69 -23.63
CA ALA A 138 -6.38 14.61 -22.50
C ALA A 138 -5.05 15.41 -22.47
N PRO A 139 -5.05 16.75 -22.60
CA PRO A 139 -3.82 17.51 -22.45
C PRO A 139 -3.35 17.33 -21.01
N ALA A 140 -2.21 16.64 -20.84
CA ALA A 140 -1.53 16.56 -19.56
C ALA A 140 -1.36 17.98 -18.99
N PRO A 141 -1.54 18.19 -17.67
CA PRO A 141 -1.17 19.44 -17.04
C PRO A 141 0.31 19.71 -17.35
N GLN A 142 0.58 20.78 -18.10
CA GLN A 142 1.94 21.19 -18.41
C GLN A 142 2.64 21.54 -17.10
N VAL A 143 3.50 20.65 -16.61
CA VAL A 143 4.43 20.94 -15.53
C VAL A 143 5.54 21.80 -16.14
N PRO A 144 5.73 23.06 -15.67
CA PRO A 144 6.70 23.98 -16.28
C PRO A 144 8.14 23.44 -16.18
N ASP A 145 8.90 23.69 -17.25
CA ASP A 145 10.27 23.25 -17.52
C ASP A 145 11.17 23.14 -16.27
N GLN A 146 11.57 21.92 -15.94
CA GLN A 146 12.64 21.62 -14.99
C GLN A 146 14.04 21.65 -15.63
N GLU A 147 14.29 22.57 -16.56
CA GLU A 147 15.64 22.76 -17.15
C GLU A 147 16.44 23.90 -16.52
N ALA A 148 15.97 24.49 -15.41
CA ALA A 148 16.64 25.61 -14.73
C ALA A 148 17.42 25.24 -13.44
N VAL A 149 17.39 24.00 -12.95
CA VAL A 149 18.06 23.62 -11.68
C VAL A 149 19.20 22.62 -11.92
N ARG A 150 20.11 22.96 -12.84
CA ARG A 150 21.42 22.31 -12.95
C ARG A 150 22.53 23.35 -13.12
N ARG A 151 22.59 24.32 -12.21
CA ARG A 151 23.79 25.12 -11.91
C ARG A 151 23.88 25.41 -10.42
#